data_AF-A0A377M6T9-F1
#
_entry.id   AF-A0A377M6T9-F1
#
_cell.length_a   1.000
_cell.length_b   1.000
_cell.length_c   1.000
_cell.angle_alpha   90.00
_cell.angle_beta   90.00
_cell.angle_gamma   90.00
#
_symmetry.space_group_name_H-M   'P 1'
#
loop_
_entity.id
_entity.type
_entity.pdbx_description
1 polymer ?
#
loop_
_entity_poly.entity_id
_entity_poly.type
_entity_poly.pdbx_seq_one_letter_code
_entity_poly.pdbx_strand_id
1 'polypeptide(L)' 'MKHLTLLGSTGSIGCSTLDVVRHNPALYTVTALVAGKNVQRMVEQCLEFTPRYAVMDDEESARPAESRSAREGQSY' A
#
# COMPACT_ATOMS: atom_id res chain seq x y z
N MET A 1 -3.06 21.50 -5.45
CA MET A 1 -2.65 20.12 -5.15
C MET A 1 -3.17 19.76 -3.76
N LYS A 2 -3.87 18.63 -3.63
CA LYS A 2 -4.46 18.15 -2.37
C LYS A 2 -3.78 16.86 -1.94
N HIS A 3 -3.47 16.77 -0.64
CA HIS A 3 -2.81 15.61 -0.04
C HIS A 3 -3.85 14.66 0.54
N LEU A 4 -3.70 13.36 0.25
CA LEU A 4 -4.61 12.32 0.71
C LEU A 4 -3.89 11.26 1.55
N THR A 5 -4.59 10.82 2.59
CA THR A 5 -4.26 9.60 3.34
C THR A 5 -5.40 8.61 3.14
N LEU A 6 -5.09 7.41 2.65
CA LEU A 6 -6.09 6.37 2.40
C LEU A 6 -6.00 5.28 3.47
N LEU A 7 -7.07 5.16 4.27
CA LEU A 7 -7.25 4.08 5.23
C LEU A 7 -8.01 2.93 4.56
N GLY A 8 -7.35 1.78 4.39
CA GLY A 8 -7.90 0.64 3.64
C GLY A 8 -7.69 0.74 2.13
N SER A 9 -6.49 1.15 1.69
CA SER A 9 -6.16 1.38 0.27
C SER A 9 -6.32 0.14 -0.61
N THR A 10 -6.17 -1.06 -0.06
CA THR A 10 -6.27 -2.32 -0.81
C THR A 10 -7.71 -2.85 -0.94
N GLY A 11 -8.66 -2.24 -0.23
CA GLY A 11 -10.09 -2.58 -0.29
C GLY A 11 -10.77 -1.95 -1.50
N SER A 12 -12.05 -2.29 -1.72
CA SER A 12 -12.83 -1.82 -2.89
C SER A 12 -12.83 -0.29 -3.03
N ILE A 13 -13.22 0.43 -1.96
CA ILE A 13 -13.24 1.90 -1.94
C ILE A 13 -11.85 2.49 -2.10
N GLY A 14 -10.83 1.88 -1.49
CA GLY A 14 -9.44 2.32 -1.60
C GLY A 14 -8.93 2.25 -3.04
N CYS A 15 -9.16 1.11 -3.71
CA CYS A 15 -8.82 0.94 -5.13
C CYS A 15 -9.56 1.95 -6.01
N SER A 16 -10.88 2.10 -5.85
CA SER A 16 -11.64 3.08 -6.64
C SER A 16 -11.18 4.51 -6.38
N THR A 17 -10.76 4.83 -5.16
CA THR A 17 -10.21 6.15 -4.83
C THR A 17 -8.87 6.37 -5.53
N LEU A 18 -7.99 5.36 -5.53
CA LEU A 18 -6.72 5.42 -6.26
C LEU A 18 -6.91 5.51 -7.77
N ASP A 19 -7.97 4.89 -8.33
CA ASP A 19 -8.32 5.07 -9.74
C ASP A 19 -8.65 6.54 -10.04
N VAL A 20 -9.39 7.23 -9.17
CA VAL A 20 -9.65 8.68 -9.33
C VAL A 20 -8.36 9.49 -9.25
N VAL A 21 -7.45 9.15 -8.33
CA VAL A 21 -6.14 9.82 -8.21
C VAL A 21 -5.31 9.61 -9.47
N ARG A 22 -5.27 8.40 -10.01
CA ARG A 22 -4.55 8.04 -11.24
C ARG A 22 -5.00 8.87 -12.45
N HIS A 23 -6.30 9.15 -12.55
CA HIS A 23 -6.84 9.99 -13.63
C HIS A 23 -6.65 11.50 -13.38
N ASN A 24 -6.25 11.91 -12.18
CA ASN A 24 -6.15 13.32 -11.78
C ASN A 24 -4.84 13.65 -11.03
N PRO A 25 -3.64 13.31 -11.56
CA PRO A 25 -2.38 13.42 -10.84
C PRO A 25 -1.96 14.88 -10.54
N ALA A 26 -2.43 15.85 -11.34
CA ALA A 26 -2.18 17.27 -11.07
C ALA A 26 -2.96 17.82 -9.86
N LEU A 27 -4.05 17.16 -9.48
CA LEU A 27 -4.94 17.60 -8.40
C LEU A 27 -4.60 16.94 -7.07
N TYR A 28 -4.09 15.71 -7.11
CA TYR A 28 -3.99 14.84 -5.94
C TYR A 28 -2.60 14.23 -5.78
N THR A 29 -2.17 14.10 -4.53
CA THR A 29 -0.95 13.40 -4.16
C THR A 29 -1.22 12.50 -2.96
N VAL A 30 -0.88 11.22 -3.10
CA VAL A 30 -1.00 10.25 -2.02
C VAL A 30 0.14 10.46 -1.04
N THR A 31 -0.19 10.83 0.20
CA THR A 31 0.80 11.04 1.26
C THR A 31 1.00 9.78 2.08
N ALA A 32 -0.08 9.05 2.36
CA ALA A 32 -0.03 7.80 3.11
C ALA A 32 -1.03 6.77 2.58
N LEU A 33 -0.60 5.51 2.55
CA LEU A 33 -1.45 4.34 2.31
C LEU A 33 -1.46 3.46 3.56
N VAL A 34 -2.63 3.02 3.97
CA VAL A 34 -2.81 2.08 5.07
C VAL A 34 -3.61 0.88 4.58
N ALA A 35 -3.14 -0.34 4.87
CA ALA A 35 -3.84 -1.57 4.51
C ALA A 35 -3.76 -2.63 5.62
N GLY A 36 -4.61 -3.65 5.52
CA GLY A 36 -4.63 -4.76 6.47
C GLY A 36 -3.54 -5.79 6.19
N LYS A 37 -3.87 -6.82 5.40
CA LYS A 37 -3.00 -7.98 5.15
C LYS A 37 -2.56 -8.16 3.70
N ASN A 38 -3.11 -7.39 2.75
CA ASN A 38 -2.80 -7.54 1.33
C ASN A 38 -1.50 -6.81 0.96
N VAL A 39 -0.38 -7.39 1.38
CA VAL A 39 0.98 -6.83 1.18
C VAL A 39 1.29 -6.66 -0.30
N GLN A 40 0.95 -7.64 -1.13
CA GLN A 40 1.25 -7.58 -2.56
C GLN A 40 0.62 -6.35 -3.22
N ARG A 41 -0.68 -6.13 -2.99
CA ARG A 41 -1.37 -4.95 -3.52
C ARG A 41 -0.85 -3.66 -2.89
N MET A 42 -0.47 -3.66 -1.61
CA MET A 42 0.17 -2.49 -0.99
C MET A 42 1.47 -2.13 -1.71
N VAL A 43 2.32 -3.10 -2.02
CA VAL A 43 3.59 -2.88 -2.74
C VAL A 43 3.33 -2.29 -4.12
N GLU A 44 2.38 -2.85 -4.89
CA GLU A 44 1.98 -2.32 -6.19
C GLU A 44 1.54 -0.84 -6.08
N GLN A 45 0.69 -0.52 -5.10
CA GLN A 45 0.23 0.85 -4.87
C GLN A 45 1.36 1.78 -4.43
N CYS A 46 2.32 1.30 -3.63
CA CYS A 46 3.47 2.11 -3.21
C CYS A 46 4.41 2.42 -4.37
N LEU A 47 4.65 1.45 -5.26
CA LEU A 47 5.47 1.65 -6.45
C LEU A 47 4.84 2.64 -7.42
N GLU A 48 3.50 2.62 -7.54
CA GLU A 48 2.79 3.52 -8.44
C GLU A 48 2.69 4.96 -7.89
N PHE A 49 2.25 5.12 -6.63
CA PHE A 49 1.92 6.43 -6.08
C PHE A 49 3.04 7.05 -5.25
N THR A 50 4.10 6.29 -4.95
CA THR A 50 5.27 6.72 -4.17
C THR A 50 4.88 7.49 -2.90
N PRO A 51 4.00 6.95 -2.03
CA PRO A 51 3.54 7.66 -0.85
C PRO A 51 4.70 7.86 0.12
N ARG A 52 4.64 8.93 0.91
CA ARG A 52 5.62 9.19 1.97
C ARG A 52 5.56 8.14 3.07
N TYR A 53 4.38 7.57 3.31
CA TYR A 53 4.16 6.54 4.33
C TYR A 53 3.34 5.37 3.78
N ALA A 54 3.75 4.15 4.13
CA ALA A 54 2.99 2.93 3.92
C ALA A 54 2.87 2.20 5.26
N VAL A 55 1.65 1.91 5.69
CA VAL A 55 1.37 1.28 6.99
C VAL A 55 0.56 0.01 6.76
N MET A 56 0.99 -1.08 7.38
CA MET A 56 0.26 -2.34 7.43
C MET A 56 -0.21 -2.58 8.87
N ASP A 57 -1.46 -3.00 9.04
CA ASP A 57 -2.06 -3.29 10.36
C ASP A 57 -1.39 -4.48 11.06
N ASP A 58 -0.94 -5.45 10.28
CA ASP A 58 -0.33 -6.68 10.76
C ASP A 58 1.21 -6.58 10.78
N GLU A 59 1.83 -6.96 11.90
CA GLU A 59 3.28 -6.81 12.11
C GLU A 59 4.10 -7.70 11.16
N GLU A 60 3.61 -8.89 10.80
CA GLU A 60 4.24 -9.69 9.75
C GLU A 60 4.14 -9.00 8.39
N SER A 61 3.00 -8.37 8.11
CA SER A 61 2.70 -7.59 6.90
C SER A 61 3.47 -6.28 6.79
N ALA A 62 3.87 -5.67 7.91
CA ALA A 62 4.68 -4.46 7.94
C ALA A 62 6.17 -4.73 7.64
N ARG A 63 6.63 -5.99 7.70
CA ARG A 63 8.03 -6.32 7.41
C ARG A 63 8.34 -6.12 5.92
N PRO A 64 9.49 -5.50 5.57
CA PRO A 64 9.94 -5.38 4.19
C PRO A 64 9.96 -6.74 3.50
N ALA A 65 9.53 -6.79 2.23
CA ALA A 65 9.47 -8.03 1.45
C ALA A 65 10.79 -8.82 1.46
N GLU A 66 11.93 -8.11 1.54
CA GLU A 66 13.30 -8.66 1.64
C GLU A 66 13.51 -9.59 2.84
N SER A 67 12.79 -9.34 3.94
CA SER A 67 12.89 -10.09 5.20
C SER A 67 11.91 -11.26 5.31
N ARG A 68 11.01 -11.41 4.33
CA ARG A 68 10.01 -12.49 4.28
C ARG A 68 10.57 -13.77 3.65
N SER A 69 11.60 -13.65 2.80
CA SER A 69 12.26 -14.73 2.06
C SER A 69 13.04 -15.74 2.93
N ALA A 70 13.13 -15.52 4.25
CA ALA A 70 13.96 -16.35 5.13
C ALA A 70 13.21 -17.50 5.84
N ARG A 71 11.87 -17.63 5.70
CA ARG A 71 11.10 -18.65 6.46
C ARG A 71 10.24 -19.62 5.66
N GLU A 72 10.06 -19.44 4.35
CA GLU A 72 9.31 -20.42 3.52
C GLU A 72 10.14 -21.67 3.13
N GLY A 73 11.34 -21.86 3.69
CA GLY A 73 12.24 -22.97 3.37
C GLY A 73 12.49 -24.00 4.49
N GLN A 74 11.83 -23.92 5.64
CA GLN A 74 12.01 -24.91 6.73
C GLN A 74 10.68 -25.36 7.32
N SER A 75 10.10 -26.40 6.72
CA SER A 75 9.27 -27.39 7.41
C SER A 75 9.47 -28.72 6.67
N TYR A 76 10.33 -29.57 7.23
CA TYR A 76 10.32 -31.03 7.07
C TYR A 76 9.85 -31.61 8.39
#